data_AF-A0A514ZTC2-F1
#
_entry.id   AF-A0A514ZTC2-F1
#
_cell.length_a   1.000
_cell.length_b   1.000
_cell.length_c   1.000
_cell.angle_alpha   90.00
_cell.angle_beta   90.00
_cell.angle_gamma   90.00
#
_symmetry.space_group_name_H-M   'P 1'
#
loop_
_entity.id
_entity.type
_entity.pdbx_description
1 polymer ?
#
loop_
_entity_poly.entity_id
_entity_poly.type
_entity_poly.pdbx_seq_one_letter_code
_entity_poly.pdbx_strand_id
1 'polypeptide(L)' 'MWYFLIKQSSLERSQYQELQKRASLTEVEHFNEPYENWYVFTVEKDSYSLFMDYLDREGIAYELAPDRPTRADMLEGMK' A
#
# COMPACT_ATOMS: atom_id res chain seq x y z
N MET A 1 10.33 9.92 -0.21
CA MET A 1 9.38 8.93 -0.76
C MET A 1 8.37 8.62 0.34
N TRP A 2 7.17 8.21 -0.03
CA TRP A 2 6.13 7.79 0.90
C TRP A 2 5.78 6.33 0.64
N TYR A 3 5.45 5.60 1.70
CA TYR A 3 5.11 4.19 1.62
C TYR A 3 3.65 4.02 2.01
N PHE A 4 2.85 3.52 1.06
CA PHE A 4 1.45 3.21 1.27
C PHE A 4 1.30 1.70 1.40
N LEU A 5 0.83 1.26 2.56
CA LEU A 5 0.53 -0.13 2.82
C LEU A 5 -0.98 -0.33 2.68
N ILE A 6 -1.38 -1.28 1.84
CA ILE A 6 -2.78 -1.58 1.58
C ILE A 6 -2.98 -3.09 1.71
N LYS A 7 -4.01 -3.50 2.46
CA LYS A 7 -4.33 -4.92 2.60
C LYS A 7 -4.72 -5.50 1.25
N GLN A 8 -4.19 -6.66 0.90
CA GLN A 8 -4.49 -7.31 -0.37
C GLN A 8 -5.99 -7.62 -0.53
N SER A 9 -6.65 -7.99 0.56
CA SER A 9 -8.08 -8.32 0.59
C SER A 9 -8.99 -7.11 0.36
N SER A 10 -8.52 -5.89 0.63
CA SER A 10 -9.31 -4.66 0.50
C SER A 10 -9.15 -3.97 -0.85
N LEU A 11 -8.40 -4.56 -1.78
CA LEU A 11 -8.06 -3.93 -3.04
C LEU A 11 -8.51 -4.76 -4.23
N GLU A 12 -9.37 -4.19 -5.06
CA GLU A 12 -9.77 -4.85 -6.30
C GLU A 12 -8.62 -4.86 -7.31
N ARG A 13 -8.67 -5.82 -8.24
CA ARG A 13 -7.64 -5.96 -9.28
C ARG A 13 -7.52 -4.71 -10.15
N SER A 14 -8.63 -4.05 -10.47
CA SER A 14 -8.68 -2.79 -11.22
C SER A 14 -7.97 -1.67 -10.46
N GLN A 15 -8.29 -1.50 -9.18
CA GLN A 15 -7.70 -0.51 -8.29
C GLN A 15 -6.20 -0.75 -8.11
N TYR A 16 -5.79 -2.00 -7.91
CA TYR A 16 -4.39 -2.39 -7.84
C TYR A 16 -3.60 -1.99 -9.10
N GLN A 17 -4.15 -2.27 -10.29
CA GLN A 17 -3.51 -1.91 -11.55
C GLN A 17 -3.39 -0.39 -11.73
N GLU A 18 -4.38 0.38 -11.29
CA GLU A 18 -4.33 1.84 -11.35
C GLU A 18 -3.31 2.42 -10.35
N LEU A 19 -3.20 1.86 -9.15
CA LEU A 19 -2.19 2.26 -8.17
C LEU A 19 -0.78 1.91 -8.66
N GLN A 20 -0.57 0.74 -9.27
CA GLN A 20 0.71 0.35 -9.86
C GLN A 20 1.21 1.34 -10.91
N LYS A 21 0.32 1.94 -11.71
CA LYS A 21 0.70 2.94 -12.72
C LYS A 21 1.14 4.29 -12.12
N ARG A 22 0.72 4.58 -10.88
CA ARG A 22 0.95 5.85 -10.19
C ARG A 22 2.09 5.77 -9.17
N ALA A 23 2.37 4.57 -8.66
CA ALA A 23 3.50 4.30 -7.79
C ALA A 23 4.79 4.13 -8.60
N SER A 24 5.91 4.46 -7.98
CA SER A 24 7.25 4.25 -8.58
C SER A 24 7.73 2.81 -8.41
N LEU A 25 7.31 2.18 -7.30
CA LEU A 25 7.57 0.77 -7.03
C LEU A 25 6.36 0.15 -6.34
N THR A 26 6.06 -1.09 -6.67
CA THR A 26 5.03 -1.89 -6.01
C THR A 26 5.64 -3.22 -5.59
N GLU A 27 5.51 -3.52 -4.30
CA GLU A 27 5.97 -4.77 -3.69
C GLU A 27 4.78 -5.47 -3.04
N VAL A 28 4.88 -6.79 -2.91
CA VAL A 28 3.87 -7.61 -2.23
C VAL A 28 4.56 -8.30 -1.07
N GLU A 29 4.15 -7.95 0.14
CA GLU A 29 4.61 -8.59 1.36
C GLU A 29 3.67 -9.76 1.68
N HIS A 30 4.20 -10.96 1.49
CA HIS A 30 3.48 -12.19 1.74
C HIS A 30 3.62 -12.63 3.21
N PHE A 31 2.47 -12.89 3.82
CA PHE A 31 2.37 -13.48 5.14
C PHE A 31 1.74 -14.87 5.06
N ASN A 32 2.03 -15.70 6.06
CA ASN A 32 1.39 -17.00 6.19
C ASN A 32 0.11 -16.85 7.03
N GLU A 33 -0.84 -17.77 6.84
CA GLU A 33 -2.05 -17.85 7.65
C GLU A 33 -1.69 -17.81 9.16
N PRO A 34 -2.41 -17.01 9.98
CA PRO A 34 -3.69 -16.33 9.69
C PRO A 34 -3.57 -14.89 9.17
N TYR A 35 -2.37 -14.40 8.87
CA TYR A 35 -2.15 -12.98 8.55
C TYR A 35 -2.44 -12.66 7.08
N GLU A 36 -3.05 -11.50 6.83
CA GLU A 36 -3.33 -11.02 5.48
C GLU A 36 -2.06 -10.51 4.79
N ASN A 37 -1.97 -10.69 3.47
CA ASN A 37 -0.90 -10.11 2.66
C ASN A 37 -1.09 -8.61 2.48
N TRP A 38 0.02 -7.90 2.25
CA TRP A 38 0.03 -6.46 2.06
C TRP A 38 0.66 -6.06 0.72
N TYR A 39 0.07 -5.06 0.10
CA TYR A 39 0.68 -4.32 -0.99
C TYR A 39 1.42 -3.12 -0.44
N VAL A 40 2.65 -2.93 -0.89
CA VAL A 40 3.50 -1.81 -0.51
C VAL A 40 3.77 -0.98 -1.76
N PHE A 41 3.22 0.23 -1.78
CA PHE A 41 3.44 1.18 -2.86
C PHE A 41 4.43 2.25 -2.42
N THR A 42 5.55 2.36 -3.12
CA THR A 42 6.47 3.48 -2.95
C THR A 42 6.08 4.59 -3.91
N VAL A 43 5.80 5.76 -3.36
CA VAL A 43 5.31 6.91 -4.11
C VAL A 43 6.29 8.07 -3.95
N GLU A 44 6.72 8.63 -5.08
CA GLU A 44 7.56 9.83 -5.08
C GLU A 44 6.77 11.07 -4.67
N LYS A 45 7.48 12.10 -4.20
CA LYS A 45 6.85 13.34 -3.74
C LYS A 45 5.97 13.97 -4.82
N ASP A 46 6.38 13.91 -6.08
CA ASP A 46 5.67 14.53 -7.21
C ASP A 46 4.36 13.80 -7.54
N SER A 47 4.30 12.50 -7.31
CA SER A 47 3.11 11.66 -7.54
C SER A 47 2.21 11.53 -6.31
N TYR A 48 2.67 11.98 -5.14
CA TYR A 48 1.99 11.80 -3.85
C TYR A 48 0.54 12.29 -3.87
N SER A 49 0.33 13.54 -4.30
CA SER A 49 -1.02 14.14 -4.29
C SER A 49 -1.98 13.42 -5.23
N LEU A 50 -1.51 12.95 -6.39
CA LEU A 50 -2.32 12.19 -7.35
C LEU A 50 -2.63 10.78 -6.84
N PHE A 51 -1.70 10.18 -6.10
CA PHE A 51 -1.89 8.87 -5.48
C PHE A 51 -2.92 8.94 -4.36
N MET A 52 -2.79 9.95 -3.47
CA MET A 52 -3.75 10.22 -2.41
C MET A 52 -5.15 10.51 -2.94
N ASP A 53 -5.27 11.40 -3.94
CA ASP A 53 -6.57 11.74 -4.54
C ASP A 53 -7.29 10.49 -5.08
N TYR A 54 -6.55 9.56 -5.69
CA TYR A 54 -7.11 8.30 -6.16
C TYR A 54 -7.57 7.39 -5.00
N LEU A 55 -6.76 7.26 -3.95
CA LEU A 55 -7.14 6.46 -2.76
C LEU A 55 -8.41 7.01 -2.10
N ASP A 56 -8.48 8.33 -1.90
CA ASP A 56 -9.62 8.99 -1.29
C ASP A 56 -10.89 8.86 -2.14
N ARG A 57 -10.76 9.05 -3.47
CA ARG A 57 -11.88 8.95 -4.41
C ARG A 57 -12.46 7.54 -4.48
N GLU A 58 -11.60 6.53 -4.45
CA GLU A 58 -12.00 5.12 -4.51
C GLU A 58 -12.36 4.55 -3.12
N GLY A 59 -12.17 5.32 -2.04
CA GLY A 59 -12.43 4.88 -0.67
C GLY A 59 -11.51 3.75 -0.21
N ILE A 60 -10.28 3.71 -0.71
CA ILE A 60 -9.32 2.65 -0.41
C ILE A 60 -8.65 2.95 0.93
N ALA A 61 -8.79 2.05 1.89
CA ALA A 61 -8.08 2.14 3.17
C ALA A 61 -6.58 1.87 2.99
N TYR A 62 -5.75 2.68 3.62
CA TYR A 62 -4.30 2.57 3.56
C TYR A 62 -3.67 2.93 4.91
N GLU A 63 -2.46 2.42 5.14
CA GLU A 63 -1.56 2.92 6.16
C GLU A 63 -0.40 3.67 5.50
N LEU A 64 -0.07 4.84 6.03
CA LEU A 64 1.01 5.67 5.52
C LEU A 64 2.22 5.56 6.44
N ALA A 65 3.36 5.15 5.89
CA ALA A 65 4.63 5.11 6.58
C ALA A 65 5.62 6.13 5.96
N PRO A 66 6.38 6.87 6.80
CA PRO A 66 7.40 7.80 6.34
C PRO A 66 8.66 7.09 5.80
N ASP A 67 8.90 5.87 6.26
CA ASP A 67 10.03 5.01 5.89
C ASP A 67 9.53 3.64 5.43
N ARG A 68 10.36 2.87 4.72
CA ARG A 68 9.99 1.53 4.27
C ARG A 68 9.74 0.66 5.50
N PRO A 69 8.51 0.22 5.76
CA PRO A 69 8.19 -0.62 6.91
C PRO A 69 8.91 -1.96 6.77
N THR A 70 9.44 -2.48 7.87
CA THR A 70 9.95 -3.84 7.87
C THR A 70 8.80 -4.83 8.04
N ARG A 71 9.04 -6.08 7.65
CA ARG A 71 8.10 -7.17 7.88
C ARG A 71 7.70 -7.31 9.35
N ALA A 72 8.60 -6.99 10.29
CA ALA A 72 8.31 -7.03 11.71
C ALA A 72 7.35 -5.90 12.12
N ASP A 73 7.55 -4.68 11.60
CA ASP A 73 6.67 -3.54 11.87
C ASP A 73 5.25 -3.80 11.35
N MET A 74 5.14 -4.36 10.14
CA MET A 74 3.86 -4.77 9.56
C MET A 74 3.14 -5.83 10.41
N LEU A 75 3.88 -6.80 10.95
CA LEU A 75 3.31 -7.83 11.83
C LEU A 75 2.86 -7.27 13.17
N GLU A 76 3.56 -6.27 13.71
CA GLU A 76 3.17 -5.62 14.97
C GLU A 76 1.84 -4.89 14.83
N GLY A 77 1.59 -4.24 13.69
CA GLY A 77 0.30 -3.61 13.38
C GLY A 77 -0.88 -4.59 13.18
N MET A 78 -0.62 -5.89 13.05
CA MET A 78 -1.65 -6.93 12.90
C MET A 78 -1.99 -7.69 14.18
N LYS A 79 -1.28 -7.46 15.29
CA LYS A 79 -1.54 -8.08 16.59
C LYS A 79 -2.63 -7.34 17.37
#